data_AF-A0A945HWF7-F1
#
_entry.id   AF-A0A945HWF7-F1
#
_cell.length_a   1.000
_cell.length_b   1.000
_cell.length_c   1.000
_cell.angle_alpha   90.00
_cell.angle_beta   90.00
_cell.angle_gamma   90.00
#
_symmetry.space_group_name_H-M   'P 1'
#
loop_
_entity.id
_entity.type
_entity.pdbx_description
1 polymer ?
#
loop_
_entity_poly.entity_id
_entity_poly.type
_entity_poly.pdbx_seq_one_letter_code
_entity_poly.pdbx_strand_id
1 'polypeptide(L)'
;MIKWIGAVLGYTYLHFVGAVLGYFLGSMIEGFMKNGTTRTFNTRSFRSMGTNQFELNLLALAAMVIKADGKVEQKELRFVRNYFIANYGADYAATIFARFNSEIKKETQNLSEVAQLFVSGTPYNTRLQIVHFLFGIAKADGSVSPSEINKINQIAAALGIQSANFESIKAMFIQQAGNAYKILEIDSNTSDAEVKKAYRTMAKKYHPDKLSSADPAMLKGAQEKFQQVQAAYEKIQKERGL
;
A
#
# COMPACT_ATOMS: atom_id res chain seq x y z
N MET A 1 5.68 -26.16 -17.11
CA MET A 1 4.75 -26.10 -18.27
C MET A 1 3.64 -25.09 -18.05
N ILE A 2 3.23 -24.84 -16.81
CA ILE A 2 2.12 -23.95 -16.45
C ILE A 2 2.41 -22.48 -16.81
N LYS A 3 3.67 -22.06 -16.76
CA LYS A 3 4.10 -20.72 -17.21
C LYS A 3 3.76 -20.41 -18.67
N TRP A 4 3.85 -21.38 -19.57
CA TRP A 4 3.54 -21.16 -20.98
C TRP A 4 2.03 -21.17 -21.25
N ILE A 5 1.28 -21.99 -20.50
CA ILE A 5 -0.19 -22.03 -20.55
C ILE A 5 -0.78 -20.70 -20.08
N GLY A 6 -0.26 -20.15 -18.97
CA GLY A 6 -0.65 -18.84 -18.49
C GLY A 6 -0.36 -17.75 -19.52
N ALA A 7 0.81 -17.75 -20.15
CA ALA A 7 1.18 -16.77 -21.18
C ALA A 7 0.22 -16.79 -22.38
N VAL A 8 -0.18 -17.98 -22.85
CA VAL A 8 -1.11 -18.10 -23.98
C VAL A 8 -2.52 -17.62 -23.61
N LEU A 9 -3.01 -17.99 -22.42
CA LEU A 9 -4.33 -17.53 -21.92
C LEU A 9 -4.39 -16.02 -21.68
N GLY A 10 -3.30 -15.46 -21.17
CA GLY A 10 -3.18 -14.02 -21.01
C GLY A 10 -3.18 -13.32 -22.37
N TYR A 11 -2.44 -13.85 -23.35
CA TYR A 11 -2.41 -13.28 -24.71
C TYR A 11 -3.80 -13.22 -25.36
N THR A 12 -4.63 -14.25 -25.17
CA THR A 12 -5.96 -14.31 -25.79
C THR A 12 -6.93 -13.23 -25.32
N TYR A 13 -6.77 -12.69 -24.10
CA TYR A 13 -7.68 -11.66 -23.56
C TYR A 13 -7.09 -10.26 -23.55
N LEU A 14 -5.76 -10.13 -23.41
CA LEU A 14 -5.09 -8.84 -23.21
C LEU A 14 -3.87 -8.64 -24.14
N HIS A 15 -3.77 -9.44 -25.21
CA HIS A 15 -2.70 -9.39 -26.21
C HIS A 15 -1.31 -9.45 -25.54
N PHE A 16 -0.32 -8.71 -26.05
CA PHE A 16 1.07 -8.79 -25.57
C PHE A 16 1.22 -8.56 -24.05
N VAL A 17 0.44 -7.64 -23.48
CA VAL A 17 0.44 -7.37 -22.02
C VAL A 17 -0.09 -8.56 -21.24
N GLY A 18 -1.15 -9.19 -21.75
CA GLY A 18 -1.68 -10.42 -21.19
C GLY A 18 -0.68 -11.57 -21.20
N ALA A 19 0.10 -11.72 -22.27
CA ALA A 19 1.10 -12.78 -22.35
C ALA A 19 2.17 -12.72 -21.26
N VAL A 20 2.62 -11.50 -20.95
CA VAL A 20 3.61 -11.25 -19.90
C VAL A 20 3.01 -11.56 -18.52
N LEU A 21 1.80 -11.10 -18.25
CA LEU A 21 1.08 -11.35 -16.99
C LEU A 21 0.79 -12.84 -16.77
N GLY A 22 0.36 -13.51 -17.83
CA GLY A 22 0.08 -14.93 -17.83
C GLY A 22 1.32 -15.79 -17.59
N TYR A 23 2.46 -15.42 -18.21
CA TYR A 23 3.73 -16.09 -17.95
C TYR A 23 4.17 -15.96 -16.49
N PHE A 24 4.01 -14.75 -15.95
CA PHE A 24 4.42 -14.43 -14.58
C PHE A 24 3.58 -15.19 -13.55
N LEU A 25 2.25 -15.17 -13.68
CA LEU A 25 1.34 -15.93 -12.80
C LEU A 25 1.59 -17.44 -12.89
N GLY A 26 1.81 -17.97 -14.10
CA GLY A 26 2.13 -19.38 -14.26
C GLY A 26 3.50 -19.76 -13.69
N SER A 27 4.46 -18.83 -13.65
CA SER A 27 5.77 -19.06 -13.02
C SER A 27 5.70 -19.08 -11.48
N MET A 28 4.82 -18.28 -10.88
CA MET A 28 4.57 -18.29 -9.43
C MET A 28 3.88 -19.58 -9.00
N ILE A 29 2.86 -20.03 -9.74
CA ILE A 29 2.16 -21.31 -9.47
C ILE A 29 3.11 -22.51 -9.62
N GLU A 30 3.99 -22.48 -10.61
CA GLU A 30 5.00 -23.53 -10.80
C GLU A 30 6.08 -23.50 -9.69
N GLY A 31 6.39 -22.33 -9.12
CA GLY A 31 7.25 -22.19 -7.94
C GLY A 31 6.62 -22.70 -6.64
N PHE A 32 5.31 -22.49 -6.46
CA PHE A 32 4.56 -23.03 -5.32
C PHE A 32 4.44 -24.55 -5.36
N MET A 33 4.30 -25.15 -6.54
CA MET A 33 4.22 -26.62 -6.69
C MET A 33 5.58 -27.33 -6.62
N LYS A 34 6.70 -26.64 -6.87
CA LYS A 34 8.04 -27.25 -6.87
C LYS A 34 8.81 -27.14 -5.55
N ASN A 35 8.34 -26.34 -4.59
CA ASN A 35 9.04 -26.15 -3.30
C ASN A 35 8.66 -27.18 -2.22
N GLY A 36 8.91 -28.45 -2.55
CA GLY A 36 9.08 -29.55 -1.60
C GLY A 36 10.55 -29.93 -1.43
N THR A 37 11.49 -28.98 -1.41
CA THR A 37 12.89 -29.27 -1.01
C THR A 37 13.63 -28.01 -0.56
N THR A 38 14.19 -28.08 0.64
CA THR A 38 14.99 -27.07 1.34
C THR A 38 16.22 -26.65 0.52
N ARG A 39 16.31 -25.37 0.17
CA ARG A 39 17.59 -24.72 -0.14
C ARG A 39 17.76 -23.46 0.70
N THR A 40 18.69 -23.60 1.65
CA THR A 40 19.25 -22.57 2.51
C THR A 40 19.88 -21.48 1.64
N PHE A 41 19.19 -20.34 1.51
CA PHE A 41 19.78 -19.11 0.99
C PHE A 41 20.31 -18.27 2.15
N ASN A 42 21.61 -17.99 2.11
CA ASN A 42 22.35 -17.23 3.10
C ASN A 42 22.09 -15.73 2.90
N THR A 43 21.15 -15.14 3.66
CA THR A 43 20.87 -13.69 3.69
C THR A 43 21.41 -13.05 4.97
N ARG A 44 22.71 -12.77 4.98
CA ARG A 44 23.35 -11.90 5.98
C ARG A 44 23.08 -10.42 5.68
N SER A 45 21.90 -9.88 5.99
CA SER A 45 21.70 -8.41 6.08
C SER A 45 20.51 -7.87 6.91
N PHE A 46 19.65 -8.69 7.52
CA PHE A 46 18.40 -8.19 8.15
C PHE A 46 18.32 -8.28 9.68
N ARG A 47 19.45 -8.41 10.39
CA ARG A 47 19.45 -8.40 11.87
C ARG A 47 19.75 -7.01 12.42
N SER A 48 18.80 -6.07 12.36
CA SER A 48 18.80 -4.90 13.27
C SER A 48 17.47 -4.12 13.33
N MET A 49 16.34 -4.80 13.19
CA MET A 49 15.08 -4.38 13.82
C MET A 49 14.54 -5.65 14.48
N GLY A 50 14.12 -5.58 15.74
CA GLY A 50 13.53 -6.75 16.40
C GLY A 50 12.46 -7.35 15.49
N THR A 51 12.50 -8.67 15.28
CA THR A 51 11.43 -9.37 14.56
C THR A 51 10.10 -8.89 15.15
N ASN A 52 9.25 -8.25 14.33
CA ASN A 52 7.94 -7.66 14.65
C ASN A 52 7.90 -6.13 14.90
N GLN A 53 9.02 -5.39 14.91
CA GLN A 53 8.98 -3.95 15.26
C GLN A 53 8.25 -3.09 14.21
N PHE A 54 8.40 -3.43 12.92
CA PHE A 54 7.73 -2.70 11.84
C PHE A 54 6.21 -2.81 11.98
N GLU A 55 5.70 -4.02 12.21
CA GLU A 55 4.29 -4.34 12.33
C GLU A 55 3.65 -3.75 13.59
N LEU A 56 4.39 -3.72 14.70
CA LEU A 56 3.95 -3.03 15.92
C LEU A 56 3.85 -1.53 15.72
N ASN A 57 4.83 -0.92 15.06
CA ASN A 57 4.81 0.50 14.73
C ASN A 57 3.72 0.86 13.71
N LEU A 58 3.45 -0.04 12.75
CA LEU A 58 2.36 0.12 11.80
C LEU A 58 1.00 0.07 12.51
N LEU A 59 0.85 -0.88 13.44
CA LEU A 59 -0.34 -0.98 14.29
C LEU A 59 -0.48 0.23 15.24
N ALA A 60 0.64 0.81 15.67
CA ALA A 60 0.63 2.05 16.43
C ALA A 60 0.07 3.24 15.64
N LEU A 61 0.55 3.45 14.41
CA LEU A 61 0.00 4.49 13.54
C LEU A 61 -1.49 4.25 13.22
N ALA A 62 -1.89 3.00 12.99
CA ALA A 62 -3.30 2.63 12.83
C ALA A 62 -4.14 3.02 14.05
N ALA A 63 -3.68 2.69 15.26
CA ALA A 63 -4.36 3.03 16.49
C ALA A 63 -4.46 4.54 16.72
N MET A 64 -3.48 5.34 16.29
CA MET A 64 -3.56 6.80 16.35
C MET A 64 -4.66 7.36 15.45
N VAL A 65 -4.87 6.78 14.27
CA VAL A 65 -5.94 7.18 13.32
C VAL A 65 -7.31 6.79 13.87
N ILE A 66 -7.46 5.54 14.31
CA ILE A 66 -8.72 5.01 14.89
C ILE A 66 -9.16 5.79 16.14
N LYS A 67 -8.22 6.40 16.87
CA LYS A 67 -8.52 7.21 18.06
C LYS A 67 -8.70 8.70 17.75
N ALA A 68 -8.54 9.13 16.49
CA ALA A 68 -8.46 10.55 16.14
C ALA A 68 -9.75 11.32 16.40
N ASP A 69 -10.90 10.68 16.21
CA ASP A 69 -12.22 11.25 16.43
C ASP A 69 -12.79 10.94 17.83
N GLY A 70 -12.06 10.17 18.65
CA GLY A 70 -12.46 9.72 19.97
C GLY A 70 -13.46 8.56 19.99
N LYS A 71 -13.88 8.02 18.83
CA LYS A 71 -14.82 6.91 18.72
C LYS A 71 -14.16 5.75 18.00
N VAL A 72 -13.87 4.69 18.74
CA VAL A 72 -13.27 3.48 18.15
C VAL A 72 -14.38 2.65 17.48
N GLU A 73 -14.38 2.59 16.15
CA GLU A 73 -15.36 1.78 15.43
C GLU A 73 -14.91 0.33 15.24
N GLN A 74 -15.86 -0.59 15.42
CA GLN A 74 -15.58 -2.03 15.24
C GLN A 74 -15.26 -2.39 13.79
N LYS A 75 -15.68 -1.58 12.81
CA LYS A 75 -15.35 -1.80 11.40
C LYS A 75 -13.87 -1.53 11.12
N GLU A 76 -13.31 -0.46 11.68
CA GLU A 76 -11.88 -0.13 11.55
C GLU A 76 -10.99 -1.17 12.22
N LEU A 77 -11.33 -1.57 13.46
CA LEU A 77 -10.59 -2.62 14.18
C LEU A 77 -10.58 -3.94 13.40
N ARG A 78 -11.72 -4.30 12.80
CA ARG A 78 -11.84 -5.50 11.96
C ARG A 78 -11.05 -5.36 10.67
N PHE A 79 -11.05 -4.19 10.04
CA PHE A 79 -10.24 -3.92 8.86
C PHE A 79 -8.76 -4.14 9.17
N VAL A 80 -8.24 -3.53 10.25
CA VAL A 80 -6.85 -3.71 10.68
C VAL A 80 -6.57 -5.19 10.95
N ARG A 81 -7.44 -5.88 11.67
CA ARG A 81 -7.28 -7.31 11.95
C ARG A 81 -7.20 -8.13 10.66
N ASN A 82 -8.14 -7.95 9.75
CA ASN A 82 -8.20 -8.67 8.48
C ASN A 82 -6.99 -8.35 7.60
N TYR A 83 -6.54 -7.09 7.58
CA TYR A 83 -5.34 -6.68 6.86
C TYR A 83 -4.10 -7.42 7.37
N PHE A 84 -3.89 -7.49 8.69
CA PHE A 84 -2.74 -8.20 9.25
C PHE A 84 -2.83 -9.71 9.01
N ILE A 85 -4.01 -10.32 9.17
CA ILE A 85 -4.21 -11.76 8.90
C ILE A 85 -3.94 -12.08 7.43
N ALA A 86 -4.46 -11.27 6.49
CA ALA A 86 -4.32 -11.50 5.07
C ALA A 86 -2.87 -11.36 4.57
N ASN A 87 -2.09 -10.46 5.17
CA ASN A 87 -0.72 -10.19 4.73
C ASN A 87 0.35 -10.99 5.48
N TYR A 88 0.11 -11.36 6.74
CA TYR A 88 1.12 -12.02 7.59
C TYR A 88 0.69 -13.38 8.17
N GLY A 89 -0.59 -13.76 8.01
CA GLY A 89 -1.15 -14.98 8.60
C GLY A 89 -1.77 -14.77 9.98
N ALA A 90 -2.68 -15.67 10.36
CA ALA A 90 -3.50 -15.53 11.57
C ALA A 90 -2.69 -15.59 12.87
N ASP A 91 -1.77 -16.55 13.00
CA ASP A 91 -0.99 -16.77 14.22
C ASP A 91 0.00 -15.63 14.48
N TYR A 92 0.66 -15.16 13.42
CA TYR A 92 1.56 -14.01 13.51
C TYR A 92 0.80 -12.75 13.88
N ALA A 93 -0.31 -12.46 13.19
CA ALA A 93 -1.16 -11.33 13.51
C ALA A 93 -1.60 -11.34 14.98
N ALA A 94 -2.05 -12.48 15.50
CA ALA A 94 -2.44 -12.63 16.90
C ALA A 94 -1.29 -12.27 17.86
N THR A 95 -0.06 -12.67 17.54
CA THR A 95 1.14 -12.33 18.32
C THR A 95 1.39 -10.83 18.33
N ILE A 96 1.29 -10.16 17.17
CA ILE A 96 1.44 -8.70 17.06
C ILE A 96 0.40 -7.97 17.89
N PHE A 97 -0.88 -8.36 17.79
CA PHE A 97 -1.95 -7.73 18.56
C PHE A 97 -1.81 -7.94 20.07
N ALA A 98 -1.41 -9.15 20.50
CA ALA A 98 -1.17 -9.43 21.91
C ALA A 98 -0.05 -8.54 22.47
N ARG A 99 1.07 -8.46 21.75
CA ARG A 99 2.22 -7.64 22.12
C ARG A 99 1.87 -6.15 22.14
N PHE A 100 1.14 -5.67 21.14
CA PHE A 100 0.68 -4.28 21.10
C PHE A 100 -0.16 -3.90 22.34
N ASN A 101 -1.06 -4.79 22.75
CA ASN A 101 -1.91 -4.56 23.91
C ASN A 101 -1.13 -4.58 25.24
N SER A 102 -0.05 -5.36 25.35
CA SER A 102 0.76 -5.45 26.57
C SER A 102 1.81 -4.35 26.70
N GLU A 103 2.44 -3.96 25.59
CA GLU A 103 3.61 -3.06 25.56
C GLU A 103 3.21 -1.62 25.24
N ILE A 104 2.35 -1.43 24.24
CA ILE A 104 2.17 -0.11 23.62
C ILE A 104 0.94 0.64 24.15
N LYS A 105 -0.06 -0.07 24.70
CA LYS A 105 -1.24 0.58 25.31
C LYS A 105 -0.90 1.32 26.62
N LYS A 106 0.24 1.00 27.25
CA LYS A 106 0.70 1.61 28.51
C LYS A 106 1.53 2.88 28.30
N GLU A 107 2.14 3.03 27.13
CA GLU A 107 2.97 4.18 26.78
C GLU A 107 2.17 5.14 25.88
N THR A 108 2.23 6.44 26.16
CA THR A 108 1.67 7.45 25.26
C THR A 108 2.47 7.42 23.97
N GLN A 109 1.89 6.88 22.90
CA GLN A 109 2.58 6.78 21.62
C GLN A 109 2.95 8.17 21.10
N ASN A 110 4.25 8.47 21.06
CA ASN A 110 4.75 9.70 20.45
C ASN A 110 4.84 9.52 18.93
N LEU A 111 4.02 10.26 18.18
CA LEU A 111 4.02 10.22 16.72
C LEU A 111 5.42 10.45 16.14
N SER A 112 6.17 11.40 16.69
CA SER A 112 7.49 11.77 16.18
C SER A 112 8.49 10.62 16.28
N GLU A 113 8.45 9.86 17.38
CA GLU A 113 9.34 8.71 17.61
C GLU A 113 9.01 7.57 16.64
N VAL A 114 7.72 7.21 16.55
CA VAL A 114 7.26 6.14 15.64
C VAL A 114 7.58 6.51 14.18
N ALA A 115 7.33 7.76 13.79
CA ALA A 115 7.61 8.23 12.44
C ALA A 115 9.11 8.21 12.12
N GLN A 116 9.97 8.62 13.06
CA GLN A 116 11.42 8.64 12.86
C GLN A 116 11.99 7.23 12.59
N LEU A 117 11.43 6.19 13.23
CA LEU A 117 11.80 4.80 12.96
C LEU A 117 11.50 4.40 11.50
N PHE A 118 10.38 4.84 10.94
CA PHE A 118 10.08 4.60 9.52
C PHE A 118 10.93 5.45 8.58
N VAL A 119 11.18 6.71 8.92
CA VAL A 119 12.00 7.61 8.09
C VAL A 119 13.43 7.08 7.94
N SER A 120 14.01 6.58 9.04
CA SER A 120 15.36 6.01 9.07
C SER A 120 15.43 4.57 8.57
N GLY A 121 14.39 3.76 8.81
CA GLY A 121 14.41 2.32 8.54
C GLY A 121 13.78 1.89 7.22
N THR A 122 13.10 2.78 6.50
CA THR A 122 12.34 2.40 5.29
C THR A 122 12.51 3.39 4.13
N PRO A 123 12.49 2.90 2.88
CA PRO A 123 12.53 3.77 1.71
C PRO A 123 11.23 4.58 1.57
N TYR A 124 11.31 5.72 0.86
CA TYR A 124 10.18 6.63 0.66
C TYR A 124 8.90 5.92 0.18
N ASN A 125 9.03 5.01 -0.78
CA ASN A 125 7.90 4.26 -1.35
C ASN A 125 7.17 3.41 -0.31
N THR A 126 7.88 2.85 0.68
CA THR A 126 7.26 2.11 1.79
C THR A 126 6.42 3.04 2.66
N ARG A 127 6.92 4.24 2.94
CA ARG A 127 6.18 5.25 3.71
C ARG A 127 4.91 5.71 3.00
N LEU A 128 4.92 5.78 1.67
CA LEU A 128 3.70 6.03 0.88
C LEU A 128 2.66 4.91 1.06
N GLN A 129 3.08 3.66 1.23
CA GLN A 129 2.17 2.54 1.47
C GLN A 129 1.59 2.54 2.87
N ILE A 130 2.36 2.98 3.86
CA ILE A 130 1.84 3.23 5.21
C ILE A 130 0.67 4.22 5.15
N VAL A 131 0.84 5.37 4.50
CA VAL A 131 -0.23 6.37 4.38
C VAL A 131 -1.47 5.82 3.65
N HIS A 132 -1.27 5.02 2.59
CA HIS A 132 -2.38 4.36 1.89
C HIS A 132 -3.13 3.36 2.77
N PHE A 133 -2.39 2.54 3.52
CA PHE A 133 -2.98 1.65 4.50
C PHE A 133 -3.82 2.41 5.53
N LEU A 134 -3.33 3.55 6.05
CA LEU A 134 -4.07 4.38 7.00
C LEU A 134 -5.38 4.92 6.42
N PHE A 135 -5.39 5.36 5.15
CA PHE A 135 -6.64 5.74 4.48
C PHE A 135 -7.57 4.55 4.23
N GLY A 136 -7.03 3.35 4.01
CA GLY A 136 -7.82 2.12 3.93
C GLY A 136 -8.57 1.83 5.23
N ILE A 137 -7.94 2.06 6.39
CA ILE A 137 -8.59 1.97 7.70
C ILE A 137 -9.71 2.99 7.80
N ALA A 138 -9.40 4.26 7.55
CA ALA A 138 -10.35 5.35 7.70
C ALA A 138 -11.53 5.31 6.71
N LYS A 139 -11.45 4.46 5.67
CA LYS A 139 -12.54 4.23 4.71
C LYS A 139 -13.38 2.99 5.06
N ALA A 140 -12.96 2.19 6.04
CA ALA A 140 -13.56 0.88 6.35
C ALA A 140 -15.03 0.94 6.79
N ASP A 141 -15.46 2.07 7.34
CA ASP A 141 -16.83 2.34 7.78
C ASP A 141 -17.74 2.83 6.64
N GLY A 142 -17.15 3.35 5.55
CA GLY A 142 -17.80 3.93 4.39
C GLY A 142 -17.42 5.38 4.11
N SER A 143 -16.80 6.10 5.04
CA SER A 143 -16.49 7.53 4.91
C SER A 143 -15.28 7.95 5.73
N VAL A 144 -14.39 8.75 5.14
CA VAL A 144 -13.24 9.29 5.87
C VAL A 144 -13.62 10.60 6.55
N SER A 145 -13.54 10.67 7.87
CA SER A 145 -13.86 11.87 8.64
C SER A 145 -12.77 12.95 8.54
N PRO A 146 -13.11 14.25 8.75
CA PRO A 146 -12.10 15.32 8.77
C PRO A 146 -11.01 15.11 9.84
N SER A 147 -11.36 14.54 10.99
CA SER A 147 -10.42 14.26 12.09
C SER A 147 -9.37 13.22 11.69
N GLU A 148 -9.80 12.16 10.99
CA GLU A 148 -8.88 11.14 10.45
C GLU A 148 -8.00 11.72 9.35
N ILE A 149 -8.56 12.50 8.41
CA ILE A 149 -7.76 13.17 7.36
C ILE A 149 -6.66 14.02 7.99
N ASN A 150 -7.01 14.82 9.02
CA ASN A 150 -6.05 15.66 9.72
C ASN A 150 -4.99 14.82 10.44
N LYS A 151 -5.37 13.71 11.07
CA LYS A 151 -4.43 12.81 11.73
C LYS A 151 -3.49 12.12 10.75
N ILE A 152 -4.02 11.61 9.63
CA ILE A 152 -3.22 10.97 8.58
C ILE A 152 -2.29 11.99 7.93
N ASN A 153 -2.72 13.25 7.76
CA ASN A 153 -1.85 14.33 7.27
C ASN A 153 -0.69 14.62 8.23
N GLN A 154 -0.94 14.67 9.55
CA GLN A 154 0.12 14.80 10.56
C GLN A 154 1.11 13.63 10.50
N ILE A 155 0.60 12.40 10.35
CA ILE A 155 1.44 11.21 10.21
C ILE A 155 2.25 11.28 8.91
N ALA A 156 1.63 11.65 7.79
CA ALA A 156 2.30 11.79 6.50
C ALA A 156 3.42 12.83 6.55
N ALA A 157 3.18 13.98 7.19
CA ALA A 157 4.19 15.01 7.40
C ALA A 157 5.36 14.48 8.26
N ALA A 158 5.06 13.79 9.36
CA ALA A 158 6.08 13.17 10.22
C ALA A 158 6.90 12.08 9.49
N LEU A 159 6.28 11.35 8.55
CA LEU A 159 6.93 10.38 7.67
C LEU A 159 7.71 11.03 6.51
N GLY A 160 7.74 12.37 6.43
CA GLY A 160 8.39 13.13 5.37
C GLY A 160 7.75 12.94 4.00
N ILE A 161 6.45 12.65 3.94
CA ILE A 161 5.69 12.54 2.68
C ILE A 161 5.39 13.95 2.14
N GLN A 162 5.54 14.12 0.82
CA GLN A 162 5.29 15.40 0.18
C GLN A 162 3.79 15.61 0.02
N SER A 163 3.34 16.87 0.07
CA SER A 163 1.92 17.22 -0.04
C SER A 163 1.24 16.65 -1.29
N ALA A 164 1.89 16.71 -2.46
CA ALA A 164 1.36 16.16 -3.70
C ALA A 164 1.10 14.64 -3.62
N ASN A 165 2.02 13.90 -3.00
CA ASN A 165 1.87 12.47 -2.75
C ASN A 165 0.70 12.18 -1.82
N PHE A 166 0.56 12.96 -0.75
CA PHE A 166 -0.53 12.81 0.20
C PHE A 166 -1.90 13.06 -0.46
N GLU A 167 -2.04 14.14 -1.23
CA GLU A 167 -3.29 14.46 -1.94
C GLU A 167 -3.61 13.42 -3.02
N SER A 168 -2.61 12.90 -3.73
CA SER A 168 -2.78 11.78 -4.68
C SER A 168 -3.34 10.54 -3.98
N ILE A 169 -2.78 10.15 -2.82
CA ILE A 169 -3.25 9.01 -2.05
C ILE A 169 -4.66 9.27 -1.52
N LYS A 170 -4.91 10.44 -0.94
CA LYS A 170 -6.22 10.82 -0.41
C LYS A 170 -7.32 10.78 -1.48
N ALA A 171 -7.02 11.21 -2.71
CA ALA A 171 -7.94 11.19 -3.84
C ALA A 171 -8.36 9.76 -4.26
N MET A 172 -7.60 8.74 -3.86
CA MET A 172 -7.95 7.33 -4.09
C MET A 172 -9.09 6.84 -3.20
N PHE A 173 -9.26 7.42 -2.00
CA PHE A 173 -10.22 6.95 -0.98
C PHE A 173 -11.45 7.84 -0.83
N ILE A 174 -11.32 9.13 -1.17
CA ILE A 174 -12.38 10.12 -1.04
C ILE A 174 -12.84 10.52 -2.43
N GLN A 175 -14.06 10.16 -2.83
CA GLN A 175 -14.60 10.55 -4.13
C GLN A 175 -14.87 12.06 -4.20
N GLN A 176 -14.18 12.76 -5.10
CA GLN A 176 -14.40 14.17 -5.42
C GLN A 176 -14.23 14.39 -6.93
N ALA A 177 -14.79 15.49 -7.45
CA ALA A 177 -14.56 15.91 -8.82
C ALA A 177 -13.05 16.15 -9.07
N GLY A 178 -12.57 15.73 -10.25
CA GLY A 178 -11.16 15.90 -10.62
C GLY A 178 -10.17 14.93 -9.96
N ASN A 179 -10.63 13.93 -9.17
CA ASN A 179 -9.74 12.97 -8.50
C ASN A 179 -8.78 12.24 -9.44
N ALA A 180 -9.20 11.93 -10.66
CA ALA A 180 -8.33 11.23 -11.60
C ALA A 180 -7.04 12.02 -11.89
N TYR A 181 -7.15 13.34 -12.04
CA TYR A 181 -6.01 14.24 -12.22
C TYR A 181 -5.15 14.34 -10.95
N LYS A 182 -5.80 14.44 -9.78
CA LYS A 182 -5.10 14.44 -8.48
C LYS A 182 -4.32 13.15 -8.22
N ILE A 183 -4.90 11.99 -8.56
CA ILE A 183 -4.23 10.69 -8.46
C ILE A 183 -2.95 10.67 -9.31
N LEU A 184 -2.97 11.31 -10.49
CA LEU A 184 -1.80 11.45 -11.35
C LEU A 184 -0.87 12.62 -10.97
N GLU A 185 -1.14 13.33 -9.86
CA GLU A 185 -0.38 14.51 -9.41
C GLU A 185 -0.32 15.63 -10.47
N ILE A 186 -1.40 15.85 -11.24
CA ILE A 186 -1.51 16.88 -12.28
C ILE A 186 -2.80 17.71 -12.18
N ASP A 187 -2.85 18.83 -12.89
CA ASP A 187 -4.03 19.70 -13.02
C ASP A 187 -4.96 19.22 -14.15
N SER A 188 -6.25 19.53 -14.06
CA SER A 188 -7.22 19.19 -15.11
C SER A 188 -7.00 19.94 -16.43
N ASN A 189 -6.26 21.05 -16.42
CA ASN A 189 -5.91 21.83 -17.61
C ASN A 189 -4.58 21.42 -18.24
N THR A 190 -3.88 20.45 -17.65
CA THR A 190 -2.62 19.89 -18.19
C THR A 190 -2.82 19.28 -19.57
N SER A 191 -1.84 19.41 -20.47
CA SER A 191 -1.94 18.89 -21.86
C SER A 191 -1.96 17.36 -21.94
N ASP A 192 -2.49 16.80 -23.02
CA ASP A 192 -2.60 15.34 -23.17
C ASP A 192 -1.24 14.62 -23.18
N ALA A 193 -0.21 15.28 -23.73
CA ALA A 193 1.16 14.79 -23.69
C ALA A 193 1.68 14.69 -22.25
N GLU A 194 1.36 15.68 -21.42
CA GLU A 194 1.71 15.71 -20.00
C GLU A 194 0.89 14.70 -19.18
N VAL A 195 -0.38 14.48 -19.49
CA VAL A 195 -1.19 13.40 -18.88
C VAL A 195 -0.52 12.04 -19.11
N LYS A 196 -0.14 11.72 -20.36
CA LYS A 196 0.57 10.47 -20.70
C LYS A 196 1.91 10.36 -19.97
N LYS A 197 2.63 11.47 -19.80
CA LYS A 197 3.90 11.52 -19.05
C LYS A 197 3.69 11.30 -17.55
N ALA A 198 2.66 11.90 -16.97
CA ALA A 198 2.31 11.75 -15.56
C ALA A 198 1.92 10.30 -15.26
N TYR A 199 1.08 9.69 -16.10
CA TYR A 199 0.73 8.27 -15.98
C TYR A 199 1.98 7.37 -15.94
N ARG A 200 2.91 7.51 -16.91
CA ARG A 200 4.16 6.72 -16.92
C ARG A 200 5.01 6.94 -15.67
N THR A 201 5.07 8.17 -15.17
CA THR A 201 5.80 8.52 -13.94
C THR A 201 5.18 7.82 -12.73
N MET A 202 3.86 7.89 -12.59
CA MET A 202 3.13 7.31 -11.46
C MET A 202 3.11 5.78 -11.52
N ALA A 203 2.93 5.20 -12.71
CA ALA A 203 3.04 3.76 -12.94
C ALA A 203 4.42 3.25 -12.53
N LYS A 204 5.51 3.97 -12.88
CA LYS A 204 6.87 3.62 -12.45
C LYS A 204 7.07 3.78 -10.95
N LYS A 205 6.48 4.81 -10.33
CA LYS A 205 6.61 5.10 -8.90
C LYS A 205 5.96 4.04 -8.02
N TYR A 206 4.80 3.54 -8.43
CA TYR A 206 4.00 2.56 -7.69
C TYR A 206 4.10 1.13 -8.23
N HIS A 207 4.98 0.87 -9.20
CA HIS A 207 5.19 -0.47 -9.70
C HIS A 207 5.63 -1.41 -8.56
N PRO A 208 5.05 -2.62 -8.41
CA PRO A 208 5.42 -3.55 -7.34
C PRO A 208 6.93 -3.86 -7.33
N ASP A 209 7.55 -4.02 -8.51
CA ASP A 209 9.01 -4.25 -8.64
C ASP A 209 9.90 -3.11 -8.13
N LYS A 210 9.36 -1.91 -7.90
CA LYS A 210 10.12 -0.75 -7.39
C LYS A 210 10.13 -0.68 -5.87
N LEU A 211 9.40 -1.56 -5.20
CA LEU A 211 9.52 -1.75 -3.76
C LEU A 211 10.64 -2.74 -3.46
N SER A 212 11.72 -2.27 -2.85
CA SER A 212 12.72 -3.13 -2.21
C SER A 212 12.22 -3.72 -0.88
N SER A 213 10.96 -3.46 -0.50
CA SER A 213 10.40 -3.94 0.76
C SER A 213 10.08 -5.42 0.65
N ALA A 214 10.57 -6.22 1.61
CA ALA A 214 10.20 -7.62 1.76
C ALA A 214 8.83 -7.78 2.46
N ASP A 215 8.21 -6.68 2.93
CA ASP A 215 6.95 -6.72 3.65
C ASP A 215 5.76 -6.99 2.70
N PRO A 216 5.01 -8.10 2.88
CA PRO A 216 3.91 -8.47 2.01
C PRO A 216 2.81 -7.41 1.91
N ALA A 217 2.54 -6.71 3.01
CA ALA A 217 1.48 -5.72 3.08
C ALA A 217 1.83 -4.47 2.26
N MET A 218 3.11 -4.08 2.25
CA MET A 218 3.59 -2.97 1.44
C MET A 218 3.55 -3.31 -0.06
N LEU A 219 3.88 -4.55 -0.43
CA LEU A 219 3.78 -5.02 -1.82
C LEU A 219 2.32 -4.97 -2.32
N LYS A 220 1.38 -5.46 -1.51
CA LYS A 220 -0.05 -5.43 -1.84
C LYS A 220 -0.57 -4.01 -2.00
N GLY A 221 -0.22 -3.09 -1.09
CA GLY A 221 -0.62 -1.68 -1.19
C GLY A 221 -0.12 -1.02 -2.49
N ALA A 222 1.12 -1.31 -2.92
CA ALA A 222 1.61 -0.78 -4.19
C ALA A 222 0.86 -1.33 -5.40
N GLN A 223 0.50 -2.61 -5.38
CA GLN A 223 -0.33 -3.19 -6.43
C GLN A 223 -1.70 -2.50 -6.51
N GLU A 224 -2.37 -2.28 -5.38
CA GLU A 224 -3.66 -1.57 -5.33
C GLU A 224 -3.54 -0.14 -5.86
N LYS A 225 -2.49 0.60 -5.46
CA LYS A 225 -2.22 1.93 -6.02
C LYS A 225 -1.96 1.92 -7.51
N PHE A 226 -1.18 0.96 -8.00
CA PHE A 226 -0.87 0.84 -9.42
C PHE A 226 -2.16 0.68 -10.24
N GLN A 227 -3.08 -0.16 -9.76
CA GLN A 227 -4.40 -0.35 -10.37
C GLN A 227 -5.22 0.95 -10.36
N GLN A 228 -5.20 1.70 -9.25
CA GLN A 228 -5.91 2.98 -9.16
C GLN A 228 -5.31 4.06 -10.08
N VAL A 229 -3.99 4.09 -10.24
CA VAL A 229 -3.30 4.97 -11.20
C VAL A 229 -3.72 4.63 -12.63
N GLN A 230 -3.82 3.35 -12.96
CA GLN A 230 -4.33 2.91 -14.26
C GLN A 230 -5.79 3.32 -14.47
N ALA A 231 -6.66 3.04 -13.50
CA ALA A 231 -8.08 3.41 -13.57
C ALA A 231 -8.28 4.94 -13.69
N ALA A 232 -7.46 5.73 -13.00
CA ALA A 232 -7.47 7.19 -13.12
C ALA A 232 -7.09 7.64 -14.53
N TYR A 233 -6.04 7.04 -15.11
CA TYR A 233 -5.63 7.34 -16.49
C TYR A 233 -6.72 6.96 -17.51
N GLU A 234 -7.30 5.76 -17.39
CA GLU A 234 -8.40 5.30 -18.25
C GLU A 234 -9.62 6.23 -18.17
N LYS A 235 -9.92 6.75 -16.97
CA LYS A 235 -11.00 7.72 -16.78
C LYS A 235 -10.70 9.03 -17.52
N ILE A 236 -9.49 9.56 -17.39
CA ILE A 236 -9.07 10.79 -18.10
C ILE A 236 -9.11 10.56 -19.62
N GLN A 237 -8.69 9.39 -20.10
CA GLN A 237 -8.76 9.08 -21.53
C GLN A 237 -10.19 9.13 -22.05
N LYS A 238 -11.14 8.54 -21.31
CA LYS A 238 -12.56 8.60 -21.67
C LYS A 238 -13.13 10.02 -21.63
N GLU A 239 -12.75 10.81 -20.62
CA GLU A 239 -13.19 12.21 -20.48
C GLU A 239 -12.68 13.10 -21.62
N ARG A 240 -11.46 12.84 -22.13
CA ARG A 240 -10.79 13.68 -23.13
C ARG A 240 -10.81 13.13 -24.57
N GLY A 241 -11.20 11.87 -24.77
CA GLY A 241 -11.17 11.21 -26.08
C GLY A 241 -9.77 10.80 -26.55
N LEU A 242 -8.92 10.28 -25.64
CA LEU A 242 -7.51 9.92 -25.88
C LEU A 242 -7.22 8.45 -26.17
#